data_AF-A0A9D8QK37-F1
#
_entry.id   AF-A0A9D8QK37-F1
#
_cell.length_a   1.000
_cell.length_b   1.000
_cell.length_c   1.000
_cell.angle_alpha   90.00
_cell.angle_beta   90.00
_cell.angle_gamma   90.00
#
_symmetry.space_group_name_H-M   'P 1'
#
loop_
_entity.id
_entity.type
_entity.pdbx_description
1 polymer ?
#
loop_
_entity_poly.entity_id
_entity_poly.type
_entity_poly.pdbx_seq_one_letter_code
_entity_poly.pdbx_strand_id
1 'polypeptide(L)'
;MTKIVLNGAGSVEFTKELLVDILSFGELAGSTIALFDIDRERLETAAAIARWTAAALGAPATIEPHLDRRAALDGADHVISMIRAGGHEG
;
A
#
# COMPACT_ATOMS: atom_id res chain seq x y z
N MET A 1 -6.38 -10.13 11.67
CA MET A 1 -5.89 -8.76 11.41
C MET A 1 -6.07 -8.53 9.94
N THR A 2 -6.83 -7.52 9.53
CA THR A 2 -7.21 -7.33 8.12
C THR A 2 -5.96 -7.09 7.27
N LYS A 3 -5.78 -7.82 6.18
CA LYS A 3 -4.72 -7.61 5.19
C LYS A 3 -5.30 -6.95 3.94
N ILE A 4 -4.84 -5.73 3.67
CA ILE A 4 -5.24 -4.93 2.52
C ILE A 4 -4.05 -4.81 1.56
N VAL A 5 -4.24 -5.23 0.31
CA VAL A 5 -3.22 -5.15 -0.73
C VAL A 5 -3.45 -3.92 -1.60
N LEU A 6 -2.40 -3.11 -1.77
CA LEU A 6 -2.36 -2.00 -2.71
C LEU A 6 -1.57 -2.45 -3.95
N ASN A 7 -2.27 -2.89 -4.99
CA ASN A 7 -1.69 -3.39 -6.24
C ASN A 7 -1.42 -2.23 -7.20
N GLY A 8 -0.14 -1.91 -7.42
CA GLY A 8 0.30 -0.68 -8.11
C GLY A 8 0.66 0.46 -7.16
N ALA A 9 1.22 0.13 -5.99
CA ALA A 9 1.54 1.09 -4.92
C ALA A 9 2.60 2.15 -5.31
N GLY A 10 3.29 1.99 -6.43
CA GLY A 10 4.21 3.01 -6.94
C GLY A 10 3.51 4.26 -7.45
N SER A 11 2.16 4.34 -7.44
CA SER A 11 1.44 5.61 -7.53
C SER A 11 1.47 6.28 -6.15
N VAL A 12 2.58 6.95 -5.86
CA VAL A 12 2.97 7.36 -4.50
C VAL A 12 1.97 8.33 -3.88
N GLU A 13 1.53 9.35 -4.64
CA GLU A 13 0.55 10.33 -4.18
C GLU A 13 -0.78 9.66 -3.84
N PHE A 14 -1.28 8.81 -4.74
CA PHE A 14 -2.55 8.11 -4.53
C PHE A 14 -2.46 7.08 -3.40
N THR A 15 -1.32 6.39 -3.28
CA THR A 15 -1.04 5.48 -2.17
C THR A 15 -1.10 6.21 -0.84
N LYS A 16 -0.52 7.42 -0.76
CA LYS A 16 -0.59 8.24 0.46
C LYS A 16 -2.03 8.59 0.81
N GLU A 17 -2.81 9.08 -0.14
CA GLU A 17 -4.21 9.47 0.07
C GLU A 17 -5.04 8.30 0.60
N LEU A 18 -4.95 7.13 -0.05
CA LEU A 18 -5.65 5.94 0.40
C LEU A 18 -5.21 5.47 1.78
N LEU A 19 -3.93 5.58 2.11
CA LEU A 19 -3.45 5.23 3.44
C LEU A 19 -3.97 6.18 4.51
N VAL A 20 -4.06 7.48 4.21
CA VAL A 20 -4.68 8.44 5.13
C VAL A 20 -6.12 8.05 5.40
N ASP A 21 -6.90 7.77 4.35
CA ASP A 21 -8.30 7.39 4.51
C ASP A 21 -8.45 6.08 5.27
N ILE A 22 -7.80 5.00 4.82
CA ILE A 22 -7.88 3.67 5.43
C ILE A 22 -7.49 3.72 6.91
N LEU A 23 -6.34 4.33 7.24
CA LEU A 23 -5.80 4.32 8.60
C LEU A 23 -6.49 5.30 9.54
N SER A 24 -7.29 6.24 9.02
CA SER A 24 -8.13 7.13 9.83
C SER A 24 -9.36 6.41 10.42
N PHE A 25 -9.75 5.27 9.86
CA PHE A 25 -10.79 4.42 10.45
C PHE A 25 -10.20 3.53 11.54
N GLY A 26 -10.65 3.70 12.79
CA GLY A 26 -10.11 2.97 13.94
C GLY A 26 -10.15 1.44 13.80
N GLU A 27 -11.16 0.91 13.11
CA GLU A 27 -11.31 -0.53 12.82
C GLU A 27 -10.23 -1.07 11.86
N LEU A 28 -9.63 -0.19 11.05
CA LEU A 28 -8.63 -0.52 10.05
C LEU A 28 -7.23 0.00 10.39
N ALA A 29 -7.06 0.83 11.42
CA ALA A 29 -5.78 1.42 11.81
C ALA A 29 -4.69 0.37 12.13
N GLY A 30 -5.11 -0.80 12.61
CA GLY A 30 -4.24 -1.96 12.85
C GLY A 30 -4.21 -2.97 11.70
N SER A 31 -4.42 -2.56 10.45
CA SER A 31 -4.35 -3.48 9.31
C SER A 31 -2.90 -3.79 8.91
N THR A 32 -2.71 -4.90 8.21
CA THR A 32 -1.52 -5.13 7.40
C THR A 32 -1.74 -4.51 6.03
N ILE A 33 -0.85 -3.60 5.64
CA ILE A 33 -0.82 -2.97 4.33
C ILE A 33 0.28 -3.64 3.51
N ALA A 34 -0.13 -4.48 2.57
CA ALA A 34 0.76 -5.10 1.60
C ALA A 34 0.85 -4.22 0.34
N LEU A 35 2.03 -3.66 0.08
CA LEU A 35 2.29 -2.81 -1.08
C LEU A 35 2.91 -3.66 -2.18
N PHE A 36 2.33 -3.63 -3.38
CA PHE A 36 2.92 -4.29 -4.54
C PHE A 36 3.14 -3.28 -5.66
N ASP A 37 4.34 -3.27 -6.21
CA ASP A 37 4.65 -2.67 -7.51
C ASP A 37 5.76 -3.51 -8.18
N ILE A 38 5.81 -3.50 -9.51
CA ILE A 38 6.87 -4.20 -10.26
C ILE A 38 8.19 -3.41 -10.25
N ASP A 39 8.09 -2.10 -10.01
CA ASP A 39 9.23 -1.20 -9.93
C ASP A 39 9.71 -1.05 -8.47
N ARG A 40 10.96 -1.43 -8.23
CA ARG A 40 11.58 -1.42 -6.91
C ARG A 40 11.71 -0.02 -6.32
N GLU A 41 12.15 0.95 -7.11
CA GLU A 41 12.41 2.31 -6.61
C GLU A 41 11.09 3.00 -6.22
N ARG A 42 10.06 2.82 -7.05
CA ARG A 42 8.71 3.32 -6.76
C ARG A 42 8.11 2.62 -5.54
N LEU A 43 8.34 1.30 -5.39
CA LEU A 43 7.88 0.54 -4.23
C LEU A 43 8.58 0.98 -2.93
N GLU A 44 9.89 1.21 -2.96
CA GLU A 44 10.65 1.70 -1.79
C GLU A 44 10.16 3.08 -1.36
N THR A 45 9.91 3.97 -2.32
CA THR A 45 9.32 5.30 -2.07
C THR A 45 7.92 5.18 -1.44
N ALA A 46 7.06 4.33 -2.01
CA ALA A 46 5.72 4.08 -1.48
C ALA A 46 5.76 3.51 -0.07
N ALA A 47 6.67 2.58 0.21
CA ALA A 47 6.85 1.99 1.54
C ALA A 47 7.34 3.01 2.58
N ALA A 48 8.25 3.90 2.20
CA ALA A 48 8.71 4.97 3.07
C ALA A 48 7.55 5.91 3.44
N ILE A 49 6.75 6.32 2.45
CA ILE A 49 5.58 7.17 2.68
C ILE A 49 4.51 6.44 3.49
N ALA A 50 4.29 5.15 3.25
CA ALA A 50 3.32 4.38 4.03
C ALA A 50 3.69 4.28 5.51
N ARG A 51 4.98 4.04 5.81
CA ARG A 51 5.49 4.05 7.19
C ARG A 51 5.37 5.43 7.82
N TRP A 52 5.68 6.49 7.07
CA TRP A 52 5.54 7.86 7.54
C TRP A 52 4.08 8.22 7.84
N THR A 53 3.14 7.88 6.95
CA THR A 53 1.71 8.12 7.13
C THR A 53 1.16 7.36 8.34
N ALA A 54 1.49 6.08 8.50
CA ALA A 54 1.08 5.30 9.65
C ALA A 54 1.59 5.91 10.97
N ALA A 55 2.87 6.33 11.01
CA ALA A 55 3.46 6.99 12.17
C ALA A 55 2.79 8.35 12.46
N ALA A 56 2.52 9.15 11.43
CA ALA A 56 1.87 10.46 11.57
C ALA A 56 0.44 10.36 12.13
N LEU A 57 -0.28 9.28 11.79
CA LEU A 57 -1.62 9.00 12.30
C LEU A 57 -1.63 8.25 13.64
N GLY A 58 -0.45 7.82 14.14
CA GLY A 58 -0.37 6.92 15.30
C GLY A 58 -1.02 5.56 15.06
N ALA A 59 -1.17 5.14 13.80
CA ALA A 59 -1.81 3.91 13.42
C ALA A 59 -0.82 2.73 13.56
N PRO A 60 -1.17 1.65 14.28
CA PRO A 60 -0.31 0.48 14.46
C PRO A 60 -0.32 -0.47 13.24
N ALA A 61 -0.26 0.10 12.03
CA ALA A 61 -0.29 -0.66 10.79
C ALA A 61 1.04 -1.37 10.52
N THR A 62 0.98 -2.58 9.98
CA THR A 62 2.15 -3.31 9.50
C THR A 62 2.32 -3.06 8.01
N ILE A 63 3.49 -2.59 7.56
CA ILE A 63 3.77 -2.27 6.15
C ILE A 63 4.69 -3.33 5.54
N GLU A 64 4.19 -4.02 4.51
CA GLU A 64 4.87 -5.12 3.80
C GLU A 64 5.06 -4.77 2.32
N PRO A 65 6.27 -4.38 1.87
CA PRO A 65 6.55 -4.18 0.45
C PRO A 65 6.86 -5.51 -0.26
N HIS A 66 6.28 -5.71 -1.44
CA HIS A 66 6.44 -6.91 -2.26
C HIS A 66 6.73 -6.57 -3.72
N LEU A 67 7.76 -7.21 -4.29
CA LEU A 67 8.02 -7.24 -5.74
C LEU A 67 7.37 -8.44 -6.43
N ASP A 68 6.97 -9.45 -5.66
CA ASP A 68 6.20 -10.59 -6.16
C ASP A 68 4.72 -10.38 -5.83
N ARG A 69 3.88 -10.36 -6.87
CA ARG A 69 2.44 -10.14 -6.72
C ARG A 69 1.76 -11.26 -5.94
N ARG A 70 2.15 -12.51 -6.16
CA ARG A 70 1.56 -13.67 -5.46
C ARG A 70 1.87 -13.59 -3.97
N ALA A 71 3.09 -13.19 -3.61
CA ALA A 71 3.47 -12.99 -2.21
C ALA A 71 2.65 -11.87 -1.55
N ALA A 72 2.39 -10.77 -2.27
CA ALA A 72 1.54 -9.69 -1.75
C ALA A 72 0.09 -10.15 -1.50
N LEU A 73 -0.47 -10.91 -2.45
CA LEU A 73 -1.85 -11.38 -2.43
C LEU A 73 -2.12 -12.54 -1.45
N ASP A 74 -1.08 -13.22 -0.98
CA ASP A 74 -1.24 -14.34 -0.06
C ASP A 74 -1.92 -13.90 1.25
N GLY A 75 -3.06 -14.52 1.56
CA GLY A 75 -3.88 -14.19 2.73
C GLY A 75 -4.55 -12.80 2.70
N ALA A 76 -4.68 -12.16 1.54
CA ALA A 76 -5.35 -10.85 1.44
C ALA A 76 -6.86 -10.95 1.67
N ASP A 77 -7.41 -10.07 2.52
CA ASP A 77 -8.86 -9.90 2.70
C ASP A 77 -9.44 -8.94 1.64
N HIS A 78 -8.66 -7.93 1.28
CA HIS A 78 -9.03 -6.91 0.31
C HIS A 78 -7.87 -6.59 -0.64
N VAL A 79 -8.21 -6.26 -1.89
CA VAL A 79 -7.25 -5.83 -2.92
C VAL A 79 -7.77 -4.57 -3.58
N ILE A 80 -7.00 -3.50 -3.50
CA ILE A 80 -7.26 -2.24 -4.20
C ILE A 80 -6.27 -2.16 -5.36
N SER A 81 -6.80 -2.22 -6.58
CA SER A 81 -6.00 -2.15 -7.80
C SER A 81 -5.90 -0.72 -8.29
N MET A 82 -4.68 -0.19 -8.28
CA MET A 82 -4.33 1.19 -8.66
C MET A 82 -3.39 1.22 -9.87
N ILE A 83 -3.20 0.06 -10.51
CA ILE A 83 -2.34 -0.08 -11.67
C ILE A 83 -2.87 0.78 -12.83
N ARG A 84 -1.93 1.39 -13.55
CA ARG A 84 -2.15 1.87 -14.91
C ARG A 84 -1.31 1.04 -15.85
N ALA A 85 -1.92 0.09 -16.55
CA ALA A 85 -1.23 -0.72 -17.54
C ALA A 85 -0.72 0.20 -18.67
N GLY A 86 0.57 0.10 -19.00
CA GLY A 86 1.23 0.94 -20.02
C GLY A 86 1.90 2.23 -19.50
N GLY A 87 1.73 2.60 -18.23
CA GLY A 87 2.40 3.79 -17.67
C GLY A 87 1.85 5.14 -18.20
N HIS A 88 2.72 6.16 -18.27
CA HIS A 88 2.42 7.47 -18.87
C HIS A 88 3.07 7.53 -20.27
N GLU A 89 2.46 6.88 -21.25
CA GLU A 89 2.78 7.17 -22.65
C GLU A 89 1.86 8.32 -23.11
N GLY A 90 2.48 9.43 -23.48
CA GLY A 90 1.88 10.57 -24.17
C GLY A 90 2.78 10.97 -25.33
#